data_AF-A0A925HAQ5-F1
#
_entry.id   AF-A0A925HAQ5-F1
#
_cell.length_a   1.000
_cell.length_b   1.000
_cell.length_c   1.000
_cell.angle_alpha   90.00
_cell.angle_beta   90.00
_cell.angle_gamma   90.00
#
_symmetry.space_group_name_H-M   'P 1'
#
loop_
_entity.id
_entity.type
_entity.pdbx_description
1 polymer ?
#
loop_
_entity_poly.entity_id
_entity_poly.type
_entity_poly.pdbx_seq_one_letter_code
_entity_poly.pdbx_strand_id
1 'polypeptide(L)'
;MRVQFVTTLLLLTLVLAPVNARPRLAPSRESRQLSDEDKHEARELALSFVKRFHETNDIAPLVGEFFVGDFAERLRTEGEEAAPDGFPTKLLDREVLRQASPEDLRRFVIAELNFTSLVIGYSSFRYYERKATGVNDDDEGDTTLMDELPPAVTDQLTSNAAQAGIAAEEREEKCAHAKAGDAVDCDGGAVTEEDCKPPIKTVAQMLDVASALEKAAASLRAFMPSLRAVFEEENKNSPLAGDERYDLYSPRVRLTDEGYFGCPPETRLISVEAQALLPLQFRFTLIRVDGRLKILTMTAVLDGD
;
A
#
# COMPACT_ATOMS: atom_id res chain seq x y z
N MET A 1 57.00 -21.63 38.61
CA MET A 1 55.80 -20.83 38.89
C MET A 1 55.08 -20.61 37.55
N ARG A 2 53.93 -21.29 37.35
CA ARG A 2 52.84 -20.99 36.38
C ARG A 2 53.26 -20.86 34.89
N VAL A 3 53.09 -21.78 33.94
CA VAL A 3 52.14 -22.90 33.68
C VAL A 3 50.69 -22.57 34.04
N GLN A 4 50.08 -21.59 33.35
CA GLN A 4 48.62 -21.35 33.40
C GLN A 4 48.10 -20.30 32.39
N PHE A 5 48.53 -20.30 31.12
CA PHE A 5 47.98 -19.35 30.13
C PHE A 5 47.64 -19.91 28.74
N VAL A 6 47.73 -21.23 28.52
CA VAL A 6 47.44 -21.85 27.21
C VAL A 6 46.11 -22.64 27.21
N THR A 7 45.43 -22.75 28.35
CA THR A 7 44.23 -23.59 28.50
C THR A 7 42.90 -22.87 28.21
N THR A 8 42.90 -21.55 27.98
CA THR A 8 41.66 -20.77 27.74
C THR A 8 41.32 -20.59 26.26
N LEU A 9 42.18 -21.00 25.33
CA LEU A 9 41.95 -20.84 23.89
C LEU A 9 41.43 -22.11 23.18
N LEU A 10 41.27 -23.23 23.89
CA LEU A 10 40.99 -24.54 23.29
C LEU A 10 39.68 -25.21 23.75
N LEU A 11 38.82 -24.49 24.49
CA LEU A 11 37.57 -25.03 25.06
C LEU A 11 36.29 -24.27 24.66
N LEU A 12 36.37 -23.43 23.62
CA LEU A 12 35.21 -22.83 22.96
C LEU A 12 35.12 -23.21 21.46
N THR A 13 35.53 -24.43 21.13
CA THR A 13 35.40 -25.03 19.80
C THR A 13 34.56 -26.30 19.87
N LEU A 14 33.35 -26.19 20.42
CA LEU A 14 32.37 -27.28 20.40
C LEU A 14 30.96 -26.77 20.07
N VAL A 15 30.50 -27.25 18.92
CA VAL A 15 29.12 -27.42 18.46
C VAL A 15 28.38 -26.18 17.94
N LEU A 16 28.78 -25.73 16.75
CA LEU A 16 27.79 -25.41 15.71
C LEU A 16 27.99 -26.44 14.62
N ALA A 17 27.22 -27.52 14.72
CA ALA A 17 27.07 -28.46 13.62
C ALA A 17 26.65 -27.66 12.37
N PRO A 18 27.21 -27.91 11.18
CA PRO A 18 26.57 -27.46 9.97
C PRO A 18 25.19 -28.09 9.99
N VAL A 19 24.16 -27.27 10.12
CA VAL A 19 22.80 -27.66 9.76
C VAL A 19 22.95 -28.24 8.37
N ASN A 20 22.82 -29.56 8.27
CA ASN A 20 22.73 -30.26 7.01
C ASN A 20 21.52 -29.67 6.31
N ALA A 21 21.74 -28.60 5.55
CA ALA A 21 20.83 -28.10 4.55
C ALA A 21 20.74 -29.21 3.50
N ARG A 22 19.93 -30.23 3.78
CA ARG A 22 19.39 -31.11 2.76
C ARG A 22 18.85 -30.16 1.69
N PRO A 23 19.30 -30.25 0.43
CA PRO A 23 18.66 -29.52 -0.64
C PRO A 23 17.21 -29.99 -0.62
N ARG A 24 16.31 -29.11 -0.17
CA ARG A 24 14.87 -29.30 -0.36
C ARG A 24 14.74 -29.35 -1.87
N LEU A 25 14.46 -30.55 -2.38
CA LEU A 25 14.07 -30.74 -3.76
C LEU A 25 12.98 -29.71 -4.03
N ALA A 26 13.23 -28.84 -5.01
CA ALA A 26 12.31 -27.79 -5.41
C ALA A 26 10.91 -28.43 -5.53
N PRO A 27 9.89 -27.88 -4.83
CA PRO A 27 8.56 -28.46 -4.82
C PRO A 27 8.10 -28.75 -6.25
N SER A 28 7.60 -29.97 -6.48
CA SER A 28 7.13 -30.37 -7.81
C SER A 28 6.08 -29.38 -8.31
N ARG A 29 6.05 -29.14 -9.62
CA ARG A 29 5.15 -28.18 -10.28
C ARG A 29 3.65 -28.43 -9.97
N GLU A 30 3.30 -29.65 -9.55
CA GLU A 30 1.95 -30.04 -9.09
C GLU A 30 1.57 -29.50 -7.70
N SER A 31 2.53 -29.11 -6.85
CA SER A 31 2.28 -28.45 -5.57
C SER A 31 1.93 -26.96 -5.69
N ARG A 32 1.83 -26.42 -6.91
CA ARG A 32 1.53 -24.99 -7.18
C ARG A 32 0.05 -24.64 -7.11
N GLN A 33 -0.86 -25.58 -6.85
CA GLN A 33 -2.26 -25.21 -6.63
C GLN A 33 -2.44 -24.69 -5.20
N LEU A 34 -3.22 -23.62 -5.06
CA LEU A 34 -3.73 -23.17 -3.77
C LEU A 34 -4.63 -24.25 -3.16
N SER A 35 -4.36 -24.64 -1.92
CA SER A 35 -5.25 -25.56 -1.20
C SER A 35 -6.57 -24.85 -0.90
N ASP A 36 -7.64 -25.60 -0.71
CA ASP A 36 -8.93 -24.98 -0.39
C ASP A 36 -8.91 -24.33 1.00
N GLU A 37 -8.10 -24.86 1.92
CA GLU A 37 -7.82 -24.25 3.23
C GLU A 37 -7.12 -22.90 3.08
N ASP A 38 -6.07 -22.80 2.24
CA ASP A 38 -5.37 -21.53 2.00
C ASP A 38 -6.31 -20.49 1.37
N LYS A 39 -7.14 -20.89 0.39
CA LYS A 39 -8.12 -19.99 -0.23
C LYS A 39 -9.15 -19.50 0.77
N HIS A 40 -9.62 -20.38 1.66
CA HIS A 40 -10.59 -20.03 2.68
C HIS A 40 -9.99 -19.05 3.70
N GLU A 41 -8.82 -19.38 4.26
CA GLU A 41 -8.12 -18.51 5.22
C GLU A 41 -7.80 -17.14 4.61
N ALA A 42 -7.34 -17.11 3.36
CA ALA A 42 -7.03 -15.88 2.63
C ALA A 42 -8.26 -14.96 2.46
N ARG A 43 -9.43 -15.56 2.14
CA ARG A 43 -10.69 -14.82 2.04
C ARG A 43 -11.16 -14.31 3.39
N GLU A 44 -11.14 -15.16 4.43
CA GLU A 44 -11.57 -14.77 5.77
C GLU A 44 -10.71 -13.62 6.32
N LEU A 45 -9.39 -13.67 6.10
CA LEU A 45 -8.48 -12.60 6.48
C LEU A 45 -8.84 -11.29 5.77
N ALA A 46 -8.99 -11.32 4.44
CA ALA A 46 -9.30 -10.13 3.65
C ALA A 46 -10.66 -9.51 4.03
N LEU A 47 -11.69 -10.34 4.22
CA LEU A 47 -13.02 -9.90 4.66
C LEU A 47 -12.98 -9.31 6.07
N SER A 48 -12.22 -9.92 6.98
CA SER A 48 -12.05 -9.41 8.34
C SER A 48 -11.36 -8.05 8.33
N PHE A 49 -10.31 -7.89 7.53
CA PHE A 49 -9.63 -6.61 7.34
C PHE A 49 -10.59 -5.55 6.81
N VAL A 50 -11.28 -5.83 5.70
CA VAL A 50 -12.23 -4.92 5.05
C VAL A 50 -13.30 -4.47 6.04
N LYS A 51 -13.90 -5.41 6.77
CA LYS A 51 -14.91 -5.11 7.78
C LYS A 51 -14.38 -4.14 8.84
N ARG A 52 -13.21 -4.44 9.41
CA ARG A 52 -12.59 -3.64 10.47
C ARG A 52 -12.17 -2.26 9.96
N PHE A 53 -11.68 -2.18 8.73
CA PHE A 53 -11.39 -0.91 8.05
C PHE A 53 -12.67 -0.10 7.86
N HIS A 54 -13.77 -0.72 7.42
CA HIS A 54 -15.04 -0.03 7.24
C HIS A 54 -15.63 0.54 8.54
N GLU A 55 -15.45 -0.19 9.65
CA GLU A 55 -15.86 0.21 11.00
C GLU A 55 -15.06 1.39 11.55
N THR A 56 -13.77 1.47 11.23
CA THR A 56 -12.83 2.43 11.86
C THR A 56 -12.41 3.57 10.94
N ASN A 57 -12.45 3.35 9.63
CA ASN A 57 -11.75 4.14 8.60
C ASN A 57 -10.28 4.39 8.96
N ASP A 58 -9.63 3.45 9.67
CA ASP A 58 -8.27 3.58 10.16
C ASP A 58 -7.50 2.26 10.10
N ILE A 59 -6.41 2.26 9.34
CA ILE A 59 -5.50 1.14 9.14
C ILE A 59 -4.55 0.96 10.32
N ALA A 60 -4.27 2.01 11.10
CA ALA A 60 -3.32 1.95 12.21
C ALA A 60 -3.58 0.78 13.19
N PRO A 61 -4.80 0.56 13.72
CA PRO A 61 -5.08 -0.59 14.58
C PRO A 61 -4.98 -1.94 13.84
N LEU A 62 -5.18 -1.95 12.52
CA LEU A 62 -5.18 -3.17 11.69
C LEU A 62 -3.76 -3.65 11.39
N VAL A 63 -2.76 -2.76 11.39
CA VAL A 63 -1.37 -3.16 11.15
C VAL A 63 -0.88 -4.17 12.18
N GLY A 64 -1.14 -3.96 13.47
CA GLY A 64 -0.76 -4.92 14.51
C GLY A 64 -1.52 -6.25 14.44
N GLU A 65 -2.74 -6.23 13.89
CA GLU A 65 -3.64 -7.39 13.83
C GLU A 65 -3.36 -8.27 12.60
N PHE A 66 -3.20 -7.65 11.43
CA PHE A 66 -3.21 -8.34 10.15
C PHE A 66 -1.84 -8.41 9.46
N PHE A 67 -0.95 -7.45 9.68
CA PHE A 67 0.32 -7.39 8.96
C PHE A 67 1.40 -8.27 9.60
N VAL A 68 2.41 -8.62 8.81
CA VAL A 68 3.65 -9.20 9.35
C VAL A 68 4.33 -8.18 10.26
N GLY A 69 4.77 -8.61 11.44
CA GLY A 69 5.28 -7.70 12.47
C GLY A 69 6.59 -6.98 12.12
N ASP A 70 7.32 -7.50 11.13
CA ASP A 70 8.63 -7.03 10.67
C ASP A 70 8.58 -6.26 9.35
N PHE A 71 7.40 -5.88 8.84
CA PHE A 71 7.27 -5.27 7.50
C PHE A 71 8.13 -4.00 7.33
N ALA A 72 8.23 -3.16 8.36
CA ALA A 72 9.04 -1.94 8.30
C ALA A 72 10.54 -2.24 8.28
N GLU A 73 10.98 -3.32 8.93
CA GLU A 73 12.37 -3.76 8.90
C GLU A 73 12.74 -4.36 7.54
N ARG A 74 11.82 -5.12 6.93
CA ARG A 74 11.96 -5.61 5.56
C ARG A 74 12.09 -4.47 4.58
N LEU A 75 11.22 -3.46 4.71
CA LEU A 75 11.26 -2.28 3.86
C LEU A 75 12.61 -1.55 3.94
N ARG A 76 13.12 -1.38 5.17
CA ARG A 76 14.43 -0.76 5.41
C ARG A 76 15.59 -1.54 4.76
N THR A 77 15.53 -2.86 4.80
CA THR A 77 16.63 -3.73 4.38
C THR A 77 16.67 -3.94 2.88
N GLU A 78 15.49 -4.17 2.30
CA GLU A 78 15.33 -4.56 0.89
C GLU A 78 15.16 -3.32 -0.02
N GLY A 79 14.73 -2.19 0.55
CA GLY A 79 14.52 -0.95 -0.18
C GLY A 79 13.25 -0.96 -1.05
N GLU A 80 13.16 0.02 -1.94
CA GLU A 80 12.03 0.21 -2.84
C GLU A 80 11.91 -0.90 -3.91
N GLU A 81 13.04 -1.42 -4.41
CA GLU A 81 13.07 -2.45 -5.46
C GLU A 81 12.32 -3.74 -5.08
N ALA A 82 12.12 -3.97 -3.78
CA ALA A 82 11.39 -5.12 -3.27
C ALA A 82 9.92 -4.82 -3.00
N ALA A 83 9.50 -3.55 -3.02
CA ALA A 83 8.15 -3.11 -2.72
C ALA A 83 7.20 -3.31 -3.92
N PRO A 84 5.92 -3.60 -3.66
CA PRO A 84 4.80 -3.06 -4.39
C PRO A 84 4.97 -2.13 -5.57
N ASP A 85 4.52 -2.49 -6.77
CA ASP A 85 4.00 -1.40 -7.59
C ASP A 85 2.81 -0.76 -6.86
N GLY A 86 2.90 0.55 -6.63
CA GLY A 86 1.91 1.32 -5.86
C GLY A 86 2.06 1.24 -4.34
N PHE A 87 3.15 0.68 -3.80
CA PHE A 87 3.40 0.71 -2.36
C PHE A 87 4.01 2.06 -1.93
N PRO A 88 3.71 2.53 -0.70
CA PRO A 88 4.06 3.84 -0.15
C PRO A 88 5.56 4.13 0.06
N THR A 89 6.38 3.94 -0.97
CA THR A 89 7.84 4.05 -0.89
C THR A 89 8.45 4.78 -2.07
N LYS A 90 7.72 4.94 -3.18
CA LYS A 90 8.19 5.65 -4.37
C LYS A 90 8.59 7.10 -4.10
N LEU A 91 8.06 7.67 -3.02
CA LEU A 91 8.36 9.04 -2.59
C LEU A 91 9.68 9.15 -1.80
N LEU A 92 10.23 8.03 -1.31
CA LEU A 92 11.34 8.00 -0.37
C LEU A 92 12.66 7.69 -1.06
N ASP A 93 13.68 8.51 -0.83
CA ASP A 93 15.04 8.17 -1.21
C ASP A 93 15.51 6.90 -0.48
N ARG A 94 16.28 6.05 -1.18
CA ARG A 94 16.83 4.79 -0.63
C ARG A 94 17.61 5.01 0.66
N GLU A 95 18.32 6.13 0.78
CA GLU A 95 19.07 6.45 1.98
C GLU A 95 18.15 6.84 3.15
N VAL A 96 16.99 7.45 2.87
CA VAL A 96 15.95 7.70 3.90
C VAL A 96 15.41 6.37 4.42
N LEU A 97 15.09 5.43 3.53
CA LEU A 97 14.66 4.09 3.91
C LEU A 97 15.67 3.42 4.85
N ARG A 98 16.97 3.51 4.53
CA ARG A 98 18.06 2.90 5.31
C ARG A 98 18.29 3.57 6.67
N GLN A 99 18.15 4.90 6.74
CA GLN A 99 18.41 5.68 7.95
C GLN A 99 17.23 5.71 8.92
N ALA A 100 15.99 5.66 8.42
CA ALA A 100 14.80 5.72 9.25
C ALA A 100 14.74 4.54 10.25
N SER A 101 14.20 4.82 11.44
CA SER A 101 13.92 3.74 12.38
C SER A 101 12.73 2.90 11.89
N PRO A 102 12.60 1.62 12.29
CA PRO A 102 11.43 0.81 11.95
C PRO A 102 10.11 1.43 12.43
N GLU A 103 10.12 2.20 13.53
CA GLU A 103 8.95 2.90 14.03
C GLU A 103 8.56 4.07 13.14
N ASP A 104 9.53 4.86 12.68
CA ASP A 104 9.30 5.99 11.78
C ASP A 104 8.76 5.52 10.41
N LEU A 105 9.36 4.46 9.85
CA LEU A 105 8.87 3.84 8.61
C LEU A 105 7.47 3.28 8.77
N ARG A 106 7.20 2.58 9.89
CA ARG A 106 5.87 2.07 10.19
C ARG A 106 4.85 3.20 10.25
N ARG A 107 5.17 4.31 10.92
CA ARG A 107 4.29 5.47 11.03
C ARG A 107 4.02 6.08 9.66
N PHE A 108 5.06 6.30 8.85
CA PHE A 108 4.94 6.84 7.51
C PHE A 108 4.04 5.97 6.61
N VAL A 109 4.31 4.66 6.53
CA VAL A 109 3.50 3.72 5.75
C VAL A 109 2.05 3.70 6.21
N ILE A 110 1.79 3.74 7.53
CA ILE A 110 0.41 3.80 8.05
C ILE A 110 -0.28 5.10 7.63
N ALA A 111 0.42 6.24 7.72
CA ALA A 111 -0.13 7.55 7.36
C ALA A 111 -0.50 7.59 5.87
N GLU A 112 0.39 7.09 4.99
CA GLU A 112 0.16 7.05 3.56
C GLU A 112 -0.96 6.07 3.18
N LEU A 113 -0.94 4.83 3.68
CA LEU A 113 -2.02 3.88 3.41
C LEU A 113 -3.38 4.41 3.88
N ASN A 114 -3.43 5.05 5.05
CA ASN A 114 -4.66 5.68 5.55
C ASN A 114 -5.13 6.78 4.61
N PHE A 115 -4.24 7.72 4.27
CA PHE A 115 -4.60 8.86 3.45
C PHE A 115 -5.05 8.40 2.05
N THR A 116 -4.28 7.57 1.36
CA THR A 116 -4.61 7.08 0.01
C THR A 116 -5.94 6.32 -0.01
N SER A 117 -6.17 5.43 0.97
CA SER A 117 -7.43 4.68 1.05
C SER A 117 -8.64 5.59 1.29
N LEU A 118 -8.47 6.64 2.11
CA LEU A 118 -9.52 7.64 2.38
C LEU A 118 -9.77 8.55 1.19
N VAL A 119 -8.73 8.96 0.46
CA VAL A 119 -8.87 9.77 -0.76
C VAL A 119 -9.62 8.98 -1.83
N ILE A 120 -9.22 7.74 -2.09
CA ILE A 120 -9.91 6.86 -3.05
C ILE A 120 -11.39 6.69 -2.65
N GLY A 121 -11.66 6.40 -1.38
CA GLY A 121 -13.03 6.29 -0.86
C GLY A 121 -13.83 7.61 -0.91
N TYR A 122 -13.18 8.74 -0.69
CA TYR A 122 -13.81 10.07 -0.77
C TYR A 122 -14.23 10.37 -2.21
N SER A 123 -13.33 10.23 -3.17
CA SER A 123 -13.60 10.50 -4.60
C SER A 123 -14.65 9.57 -5.16
N SER A 124 -14.59 8.30 -4.76
CA SER A 124 -15.63 7.31 -5.01
C SER A 124 -17.02 7.84 -4.60
N PHE A 125 -17.16 8.31 -3.36
CA PHE A 125 -18.45 8.80 -2.90
C PHE A 125 -18.88 10.11 -3.56
N ARG A 126 -17.93 11.01 -3.85
CA ARG A 126 -18.20 12.25 -4.57
C ARG A 126 -18.73 11.99 -5.98
N TYR A 127 -18.15 11.01 -6.68
CA TYR A 127 -18.66 10.55 -7.97
C TYR A 127 -20.13 10.09 -7.87
N TYR A 128 -20.47 9.24 -6.89
CA TYR A 128 -21.86 8.80 -6.71
C TYR A 128 -22.82 9.94 -6.31
N GLU A 129 -22.36 10.89 -5.50
CA GLU A 129 -23.15 12.08 -5.15
C GLU A 129 -23.47 12.92 -6.39
N ARG A 130 -22.48 13.15 -7.27
CA ARG A 130 -22.70 13.89 -8.54
C ARG A 130 -23.69 13.18 -9.43
N LYS A 131 -23.52 11.87 -9.60
CA LYS A 131 -24.44 11.03 -10.36
C LYS A 131 -25.87 11.08 -9.82
N ALA A 132 -26.05 11.06 -8.51
CA ALA A 132 -27.36 11.19 -7.86
C ALA A 132 -28.02 12.55 -8.15
N THR A 133 -27.23 13.61 -8.34
CA THR A 133 -27.72 14.95 -8.72
C THR A 133 -27.94 15.14 -10.23
N GLY A 134 -27.64 14.13 -11.05
CA GLY A 134 -27.80 14.19 -12.50
C GLY A 134 -26.72 15.02 -13.23
N VAL A 135 -25.57 15.25 -12.60
CA VAL A 135 -24.39 15.78 -13.28
C VAL A 135 -23.84 14.69 -14.19
N ASN A 136 -23.69 14.97 -15.48
CA ASN A 136 -23.11 14.03 -16.44
C ASN A 136 -21.58 14.08 -16.36
N ASP A 137 -20.96 12.91 -16.32
CA ASP A 137 -19.50 12.76 -16.28
C ASP A 137 -18.82 13.35 -17.53
N ASP A 138 -19.54 13.43 -18.66
CA ASP A 138 -19.04 14.00 -19.93
C ASP A 138 -18.80 15.53 -19.86
N ASP A 139 -19.38 16.22 -18.87
CA ASP A 139 -19.22 17.67 -18.67
C ASP A 139 -18.11 18.01 -17.67
N GLU A 140 -17.46 17.00 -17.07
CA GLU A 140 -16.32 17.19 -16.19
C GLU A 140 -15.10 17.50 -17.06
N GLY A 141 -14.81 18.79 -17.23
CA GLY A 141 -13.48 19.22 -17.65
C GLY A 141 -12.41 18.62 -16.74
N ASP A 142 -11.13 18.72 -17.10
CA ASP A 142 -9.97 18.11 -16.41
C ASP A 142 -9.81 18.52 -14.92
N THR A 143 -10.77 18.18 -14.05
CA THR A 143 -10.69 18.37 -12.61
C THR A 143 -9.81 17.27 -12.06
N THR A 144 -8.72 17.68 -11.44
CA THR A 144 -7.83 16.72 -10.80
C THR A 144 -8.43 16.27 -9.48
N LEU A 145 -8.03 15.09 -9.02
CA LEU A 145 -8.37 14.57 -7.70
C LEU A 145 -8.17 15.60 -6.57
N MET A 146 -7.11 16.43 -6.68
CA MET A 146 -6.79 17.46 -5.69
C MET A 146 -7.78 18.62 -5.69
N ASP A 147 -8.40 18.93 -6.83
CA ASP A 147 -9.40 20.01 -6.96
C ASP A 147 -10.72 19.62 -6.28
N GLU A 148 -10.98 18.33 -6.14
CA GLU A 148 -12.17 17.80 -5.47
C GLU A 148 -12.02 17.66 -3.96
N LEU A 149 -10.79 17.68 -3.43
CA LEU A 149 -10.56 17.50 -2.00
C LEU A 149 -11.08 18.71 -1.20
N PRO A 150 -11.60 18.48 0.02
CA PRO A 150 -12.03 19.57 0.89
C PRO A 150 -10.88 20.56 1.16
N PRO A 151 -11.14 21.88 1.28
CA PRO A 151 -10.10 22.87 1.56
C PRO A 151 -9.26 22.54 2.80
N ALA A 152 -9.90 22.04 3.87
CA ALA A 152 -9.20 21.63 5.08
C ALA A 152 -8.18 20.50 4.84
N VAL A 153 -8.34 19.70 3.79
CA VAL A 153 -7.39 18.65 3.38
C VAL A 153 -6.29 19.26 2.53
N THR A 154 -6.64 20.05 1.51
CA THR A 154 -5.64 20.66 0.62
C THR A 154 -4.75 21.68 1.33
N ASP A 155 -5.27 22.41 2.32
CA ASP A 155 -4.47 23.31 3.18
C ASP A 155 -3.40 22.53 3.97
N GLN A 156 -3.72 21.33 4.46
CA GLN A 156 -2.73 20.49 5.17
C GLN A 156 -1.66 19.97 4.22
N LEU A 157 -2.04 19.58 3.00
CA LEU A 157 -1.11 19.06 2.00
C LEU A 157 -0.20 20.15 1.43
N THR A 158 -0.73 21.34 1.21
CA THR A 158 0.02 22.46 0.60
C THR A 158 0.86 23.24 1.60
N SER A 159 0.51 23.21 2.89
CA SER A 159 1.31 23.85 3.95
C SER A 159 2.62 23.13 4.25
N ASN A 160 2.78 21.88 3.79
CA ASN A 160 4.03 21.13 3.91
C ASN A 160 4.90 21.31 2.66
N ALA A 161 6.09 21.90 2.83
CA ALA A 161 7.01 22.17 1.72
C ALA A 161 7.46 20.91 0.96
N ALA A 162 7.57 19.75 1.64
CA ALA A 162 7.92 18.50 0.97
C ALA A 162 6.77 18.01 0.07
N GLN A 163 5.51 18.13 0.53
CA GLN A 163 4.33 17.74 -0.26
C GLN A 163 4.05 18.71 -1.42
N ALA A 164 4.31 20.01 -1.23
CA ALA A 164 4.27 20.97 -2.32
C ALA A 164 5.28 20.61 -3.44
N GLY A 165 6.44 20.05 -3.08
CA GLY A 165 7.42 19.52 -4.03
C GLY A 165 6.87 18.32 -4.82
N ILE A 166 6.25 17.35 -4.13
CA ILE A 166 5.64 16.16 -4.75
C ILE A 166 4.56 16.58 -5.77
N ALA A 167 3.67 17.50 -5.40
CA ALA A 167 2.59 17.96 -6.28
C ALA A 167 3.09 18.75 -7.50
N ALA A 168 4.29 19.35 -7.42
CA ALA A 168 4.92 20.01 -8.56
C ALA A 168 5.53 18.98 -9.52
N GLU A 169 6.17 17.95 -8.99
CA GLU A 169 6.82 16.88 -9.77
C GLU A 169 5.80 16.06 -10.57
N GLU A 170 4.66 15.68 -9.98
CA GLU A 170 3.58 15.00 -10.70
C GLU A 170 3.01 15.81 -11.88
N ARG A 171 3.01 17.15 -11.76
CA ARG A 171 2.57 18.03 -12.87
C ARG A 171 3.58 17.99 -14.01
N GLU A 172 4.87 17.96 -13.71
CA GLU A 172 5.92 17.88 -14.71
C GLU A 172 5.96 16.51 -15.41
N GLU A 173 5.76 15.41 -14.67
CA GLU A 173 5.71 14.05 -15.24
C GLU A 173 4.51 13.83 -16.16
N LYS A 174 3.32 14.34 -15.79
CA LYS A 174 2.14 14.34 -16.67
C LYS A 174 2.39 15.14 -17.95
N CYS A 175 3.10 16.27 -17.86
CA CYS A 175 3.53 17.02 -19.03
C CYS A 175 4.57 16.27 -19.90
N ALA A 176 5.32 15.33 -19.32
CA ALA A 176 6.30 14.52 -20.05
C ALA A 176 5.65 13.35 -20.82
N HIS A 177 4.71 12.63 -20.21
CA HIS A 177 4.05 11.49 -20.85
C HIS A 177 3.11 11.90 -22.00
N ALA A 178 2.50 13.08 -21.93
CA ALA A 178 1.71 13.64 -23.03
C ALA A 178 2.53 13.84 -24.32
N LYS A 179 3.86 14.02 -24.22
CA LYS A 179 4.78 14.23 -25.36
C LYS A 179 5.09 12.95 -26.16
N ALA A 180 4.81 11.76 -25.61
CA ALA A 180 5.14 10.49 -26.27
C ALA A 180 4.05 9.99 -27.24
N GLY A 181 2.86 10.62 -27.25
CA GLY A 181 1.70 10.18 -28.03
C GLY A 181 1.21 11.13 -29.13
N ASP A 182 1.36 12.44 -28.99
CA ASP A 182 1.00 13.42 -30.03
C ASP A 182 1.80 14.72 -29.83
N ALA A 183 2.15 15.39 -30.93
CA ALA A 183 2.95 16.61 -30.94
C ALA A 183 2.14 17.81 -30.40
N VAL A 184 1.97 17.87 -29.08
CA VAL A 184 1.55 19.09 -28.39
C VAL A 184 2.80 19.94 -28.13
N ASP A 185 2.82 21.13 -28.72
CA ASP A 185 3.91 22.10 -28.68
C ASP A 185 4.00 22.75 -27.28
N CYS A 186 4.54 22.00 -26.31
CA CYS A 186 4.91 22.51 -25.00
C CYS A 186 6.34 23.04 -25.05
N ASP A 187 6.47 24.36 -25.02
CA ASP A 187 7.72 25.12 -25.08
C ASP A 187 8.70 24.71 -23.94
N GLY A 188 9.77 23.98 -24.31
CA GLY A 188 11.06 23.99 -23.60
C GLY A 188 11.26 23.04 -22.40
N GLY A 189 12.00 21.95 -22.62
CA GLY A 189 12.70 21.19 -21.56
C GLY A 189 12.73 19.68 -21.81
N ALA A 190 13.93 19.11 -21.98
CA ALA A 190 14.12 17.66 -21.94
C ALA A 190 14.06 17.22 -20.47
N VAL A 191 13.20 16.24 -20.16
CA VAL A 191 13.19 15.61 -18.84
C VAL A 191 14.52 14.90 -18.67
N THR A 192 15.25 15.29 -17.64
CA THR A 192 16.53 14.71 -17.28
C THR A 192 16.31 13.59 -16.27
N GLU A 193 17.26 12.65 -16.17
CA GLU A 193 17.29 11.64 -15.11
C GLU A 193 17.27 12.26 -13.69
N GLU A 194 17.53 13.57 -13.59
CA GLU A 194 17.43 14.35 -12.36
C GLU A 194 16.00 14.63 -11.90
N ASP A 195 15.03 14.59 -12.83
CA ASP A 195 13.60 14.85 -12.60
C ASP A 195 12.84 13.57 -12.15
N CYS A 196 13.53 12.43 -12.03
CA CYS A 196 12.98 11.18 -11.51
C CYS A 196 13.50 10.86 -10.09
N LYS A 197 14.09 11.85 -9.38
CA LYS A 197 14.68 11.64 -8.06
C LYS A 197 13.59 11.73 -6.98
N PRO A 198 13.50 10.78 -6.04
CA PRO A 198 12.45 10.79 -5.04
C PRO A 198 12.41 12.12 -4.25
N PRO A 199 11.20 12.66 -4.01
CA PRO A 199 11.01 13.98 -3.43
C PRO A 199 11.43 14.07 -1.95
N ILE A 200 11.37 12.96 -1.21
CA ILE A 200 11.69 12.92 0.22
C ILE A 200 13.14 12.43 0.40
N LYS A 201 14.03 13.34 0.80
CA LYS A 201 15.49 13.11 0.85
C LYS A 201 16.06 12.97 2.26
N THR A 202 15.24 13.21 3.30
CA THR A 202 15.65 13.10 4.70
C THR A 202 14.57 12.47 5.57
N VAL A 203 14.96 11.82 6.67
CA VAL A 203 14.03 11.27 7.66
C VAL A 203 13.13 12.35 8.25
N ALA A 204 13.65 13.58 8.46
CA ALA A 204 12.85 14.70 8.94
C ALA A 204 11.72 15.06 7.97
N GLN A 205 12.02 15.18 6.66
CA GLN A 205 10.99 15.40 5.64
C GLN A 205 9.95 14.29 5.61
N MET A 206 10.38 13.02 5.71
CA MET A 206 9.46 11.87 5.78
C MET A 206 8.49 11.99 6.96
N LEU A 207 8.98 12.36 8.14
CA LEU A 207 8.16 12.52 9.34
C LEU A 207 7.22 13.74 9.26
N ASP A 208 7.65 14.81 8.60
CA ASP A 208 6.81 15.98 8.34
C ASP A 208 5.67 15.61 7.38
N VAL A 209 5.97 14.86 6.30
CA VAL A 209 4.97 14.33 5.36
C VAL A 209 3.99 13.41 6.08
N ALA A 210 4.48 12.44 6.86
CA ALA A 210 3.62 11.55 7.66
C ALA A 210 2.66 12.36 8.54
N SER A 211 3.15 13.40 9.23
CA SER A 211 2.34 14.24 10.10
C SER A 211 1.28 15.04 9.33
N ALA A 212 1.59 15.48 8.11
CA ALA A 212 0.62 16.18 7.25
C ALA A 212 -0.45 15.20 6.73
N LEU A 213 -0.05 14.01 6.29
CA LEU A 213 -0.96 12.93 5.86
C LEU A 213 -1.90 12.50 7.00
N GLU A 214 -1.41 12.38 8.23
CA GLU A 214 -2.24 12.06 9.40
C GLU A 214 -3.33 13.11 9.65
N LYS A 215 -2.99 14.40 9.55
CA LYS A 215 -3.95 15.51 9.71
C LYS A 215 -4.95 15.57 8.56
N ALA A 216 -4.49 15.35 7.33
CA ALA A 216 -5.31 15.28 6.14
C ALA A 216 -6.31 14.10 6.21
N ALA A 217 -5.83 12.92 6.62
CA ALA A 217 -6.64 11.74 6.87
C ALA A 217 -7.69 11.98 7.98
N ALA A 218 -7.30 12.63 9.08
CA ALA A 218 -8.25 12.99 10.13
C ALA A 218 -9.37 13.93 9.62
N SER A 219 -9.01 14.87 8.74
CA SER A 219 -9.98 15.77 8.11
C SER A 219 -10.91 15.01 7.17
N LEU A 220 -10.39 14.13 6.30
CA LEU A 220 -11.19 13.28 5.41
C LEU A 220 -12.19 12.41 6.19
N ARG A 221 -11.76 11.77 7.28
CA ARG A 221 -12.65 10.97 8.15
C ARG A 221 -13.84 11.76 8.67
N ALA A 222 -13.71 13.07 8.89
CA ALA A 222 -14.82 13.91 9.31
C ALA A 222 -15.87 14.12 8.20
N PHE A 223 -15.46 14.07 6.93
CA PHE A 223 -16.36 14.18 5.76
C PHE A 223 -16.97 12.84 5.33
N MET A 224 -16.31 11.71 5.62
CA MET A 224 -16.75 10.39 5.15
C MET A 224 -18.18 10.00 5.55
N PRO A 225 -18.70 10.28 6.77
CA PRO A 225 -20.04 9.86 7.17
C PRO A 225 -21.17 10.45 6.30
N SER A 226 -21.07 11.72 5.91
CA SER A 226 -22.11 12.36 5.08
C SER A 226 -22.13 11.78 3.67
N LEU A 227 -20.95 11.55 3.10
CA LEU A 227 -20.79 10.98 1.77
C LEU A 227 -21.20 9.49 1.72
N ARG A 228 -20.86 8.74 2.78
CA ARG A 228 -21.27 7.34 2.92
C ARG A 228 -22.78 7.19 2.93
N ALA A 229 -23.51 8.09 3.60
CA ALA A 229 -24.97 8.03 3.65
C ALA A 229 -25.62 8.19 2.26
N VAL A 230 -25.08 9.10 1.42
CA VAL A 230 -25.52 9.28 0.02
C VAL A 230 -25.24 8.02 -0.78
N PHE A 231 -24.02 7.48 -0.68
CA PHE A 231 -23.65 6.25 -1.36
C PHE A 231 -24.53 5.05 -0.95
N GLU A 232 -24.78 4.86 0.33
CA GLU A 232 -25.62 3.77 0.82
C GLU A 232 -27.06 3.88 0.32
N GLU A 233 -27.59 5.10 0.20
CA GLU A 233 -28.93 5.32 -0.34
C GLU A 233 -29.01 5.06 -1.85
N GLU A 234 -28.04 5.55 -2.62
CA GLU A 234 -27.92 5.24 -4.04
C GLU A 234 -27.73 3.74 -4.28
N ASN A 235 -26.88 3.09 -3.48
CA ASN A 235 -26.61 1.67 -3.62
C ASN A 235 -27.82 0.81 -3.30
N LYS A 236 -28.70 1.18 -2.36
CA LYS A 236 -29.98 0.47 -2.14
C LYS A 236 -30.89 0.50 -3.37
N ASN A 237 -30.81 1.58 -4.16
CA ASN A 237 -31.63 1.79 -5.35
C ASN A 237 -30.96 1.26 -6.64
N SER A 238 -29.70 0.83 -6.55
CA SER A 238 -28.97 0.27 -7.68
C SER A 238 -29.60 -1.05 -8.14
N PRO A 239 -29.78 -1.28 -9.46
CA PRO A 239 -30.22 -2.58 -9.97
C PRO A 239 -29.22 -3.72 -9.70
N LEU A 240 -28.00 -3.37 -9.25
CA LEU A 240 -26.97 -4.32 -8.81
C LEU A 240 -27.12 -4.72 -7.33
N ALA A 241 -27.97 -4.04 -6.56
CA ALA A 241 -28.24 -4.35 -5.16
C ALA A 241 -28.93 -5.71 -5.04
N GLY A 242 -28.14 -6.77 -4.81
CA GLY A 242 -28.63 -8.14 -4.69
C GLY A 242 -28.24 -9.07 -5.85
N ASP A 243 -27.45 -8.63 -6.84
CA ASP A 243 -26.84 -9.55 -7.79
C ASP A 243 -25.63 -10.25 -7.11
N GLU A 244 -25.76 -11.54 -6.83
CA GLU A 244 -24.69 -12.38 -6.25
C GLU A 244 -23.42 -12.41 -7.12
N ARG A 245 -23.48 -12.01 -8.40
CA ARG A 245 -22.28 -11.86 -9.24
C ARG A 245 -21.49 -10.58 -8.91
N TYR A 246 -22.15 -9.61 -8.29
CA TYR A 246 -21.56 -8.47 -7.60
C TYR A 246 -21.54 -8.73 -6.11
N ASP A 247 -21.25 -9.98 -5.71
CA ASP A 247 -20.88 -10.25 -4.33
C ASP A 247 -19.53 -9.56 -4.09
N LEU A 248 -19.61 -8.27 -3.73
CA LEU A 248 -18.51 -7.37 -3.34
C LEU A 248 -17.65 -8.03 -2.26
N TYR A 249 -18.18 -9.08 -1.62
CA TYR A 249 -17.57 -9.86 -0.56
C TYR A 249 -16.98 -11.20 -1.02
N SER A 250 -16.71 -11.40 -2.32
CA SER A 250 -16.05 -12.59 -2.84
C SER A 250 -14.58 -12.33 -3.23
N PRO A 251 -13.62 -12.31 -2.27
CA PRO A 251 -12.24 -12.04 -2.60
C PRO A 251 -11.65 -13.02 -3.63
N ARG A 252 -10.94 -12.46 -4.62
CA ARG A 252 -10.26 -13.23 -5.66
C ARG A 252 -8.89 -13.62 -5.16
N VAL A 253 -8.66 -14.93 -5.01
CA VAL A 253 -7.39 -15.48 -4.49
C VAL A 253 -6.56 -16.05 -5.64
N ARG A 254 -5.30 -15.62 -5.74
CA ARG A 254 -4.33 -16.08 -6.75
C ARG A 254 -3.01 -16.44 -6.07
N LEU A 255 -2.30 -17.42 -6.63
CA LEU A 255 -0.93 -17.69 -6.21
C LEU A 255 0.01 -16.80 -7.02
N THR A 256 1.02 -16.22 -6.38
CA THR A 256 2.06 -15.46 -7.06
C THR A 256 3.40 -16.18 -6.89
N ASP A 257 4.05 -16.49 -8.01
CA ASP A 257 5.34 -17.20 -8.05
C ASP A 257 6.54 -16.21 -7.98
N GLU A 258 6.28 -14.90 -7.89
CA GLU A 258 7.29 -13.85 -7.87
C GLU A 258 7.87 -13.70 -6.46
N GLY A 259 9.21 -13.71 -6.35
CA GLY A 259 9.90 -13.34 -5.12
C GLY A 259 9.68 -11.86 -4.87
N TYR A 260 9.23 -11.50 -3.66
CA TYR A 260 8.73 -10.17 -3.37
C TYR A 260 9.10 -9.73 -1.95
N PHE A 261 9.39 -8.44 -1.73
CA PHE A 261 9.60 -7.85 -0.40
C PHE A 261 10.62 -8.58 0.50
N GLY A 262 11.75 -9.00 -0.08
CA GLY A 262 12.80 -9.76 0.62
C GLY A 262 12.45 -11.21 0.94
N CYS A 263 11.33 -11.71 0.44
CA CYS A 263 11.01 -13.12 0.56
C CYS A 263 11.95 -13.95 -0.32
N PRO A 264 12.54 -15.06 0.20
CA PRO A 264 13.36 -15.95 -0.61
C PRO A 264 12.62 -16.44 -1.86
N PRO A 265 13.32 -16.70 -2.97
CA PRO A 265 12.76 -17.47 -4.08
C PRO A 265 12.10 -18.74 -3.54
N GLU A 266 10.96 -19.13 -4.12
CA GLU A 266 10.11 -20.25 -3.66
C GLU A 266 9.21 -19.95 -2.44
N THR A 267 9.24 -18.72 -1.89
CA THR A 267 8.23 -18.31 -0.91
C THR A 267 6.86 -18.30 -1.56
N ARG A 268 5.91 -19.02 -0.94
CA ARG A 268 4.54 -19.10 -1.43
C ARG A 268 3.77 -17.86 -1.00
N LEU A 269 3.55 -16.95 -1.95
CA LEU A 269 2.79 -15.72 -1.75
C LEU A 269 1.38 -15.86 -2.34
N ILE A 270 0.39 -15.33 -1.62
CA ILE A 270 -1.02 -15.41 -2.02
C ILE A 270 -1.53 -14.00 -2.23
N SER A 271 -1.93 -13.66 -3.44
CA SER A 271 -2.59 -12.40 -3.74
C SER A 271 -4.09 -12.54 -3.52
N VAL A 272 -4.69 -11.59 -2.79
CA VAL A 272 -6.13 -11.53 -2.53
C VAL A 272 -6.63 -10.14 -2.86
N GLU A 273 -7.58 -10.06 -3.78
CA GLU A 273 -8.30 -8.81 -4.07
C GLU A 273 -9.65 -8.85 -3.37
N ALA A 274 -9.94 -7.86 -2.51
CA ALA A 274 -11.22 -7.74 -1.82
C ALA A 274 -11.79 -6.34 -1.98
N GLN A 275 -13.08 -6.26 -2.32
CA GLN A 275 -13.76 -4.97 -2.37
C GLN A 275 -14.01 -4.48 -0.94
N ALA A 276 -13.70 -3.22 -0.67
CA ALA A 276 -14.04 -2.60 0.60
C ALA A 276 -15.33 -1.79 0.50
N LEU A 277 -15.39 -0.92 -0.50
CA LEU A 277 -16.51 -0.06 -0.86
C LEU A 277 -16.46 0.06 -2.38
N LEU A 278 -17.58 0.23 -3.10
CA LEU A 278 -17.45 0.53 -4.52
C LEU A 278 -17.00 1.98 -4.71
N PRO A 279 -16.01 2.26 -5.58
CA PRO A 279 -15.05 1.37 -6.26
C PRO A 279 -13.74 1.03 -5.50
N LEU A 280 -13.51 1.46 -4.25
CA LEU A 280 -12.33 1.06 -3.45
C LEU A 280 -12.14 -0.46 -3.29
N GLN A 281 -11.10 -0.99 -3.91
CA GLN A 281 -10.64 -2.37 -3.75
C GLN A 281 -9.28 -2.39 -3.05
N PHE A 282 -9.07 -3.39 -2.18
CA PHE A 282 -7.76 -3.70 -1.62
C PHE A 282 -7.16 -4.91 -2.31
N ARG A 283 -5.90 -4.80 -2.70
CA ARG A 283 -5.06 -5.93 -3.12
C ARG A 283 -4.07 -6.23 -2.01
N PHE A 284 -4.19 -7.41 -1.42
CA PHE A 284 -3.30 -7.91 -0.37
C PHE A 284 -2.33 -8.93 -0.95
N THR A 285 -1.05 -8.81 -0.62
CA THR A 285 -0.09 -9.91 -0.75
C THR A 285 0.05 -10.56 0.61
N LEU A 286 -0.27 -11.85 0.71
CA LEU A 286 -0.25 -12.60 1.96
C LEU A 286 0.92 -13.58 1.99
N ILE A 287 1.44 -13.78 3.20
CA ILE A 287 2.49 -14.76 3.50
C ILE A 287 2.12 -15.54 4.77
N ARG A 288 2.56 -16.79 4.86
CA ARG A 288 2.36 -17.61 6.07
C ARG A 288 3.46 -17.34 7.10
N VAL A 289 3.07 -16.87 8.27
CA VAL A 289 3.92 -16.63 9.45
C VAL A 289 3.36 -17.42 10.62
N ASP A 290 4.19 -18.26 11.25
CA ASP A 290 3.79 -19.10 12.40
C ASP A 290 2.50 -19.92 12.16
N GLY A 291 2.36 -20.42 10.94
CA GLY A 291 1.23 -21.25 10.55
C GLY A 291 -0.05 -20.48 10.20
N ARG A 292 -0.06 -19.15 10.17
CA ARG A 292 -1.21 -18.32 9.76
C ARG A 292 -0.87 -17.36 8.63
N LEU A 293 -1.84 -17.02 7.79
CA LEU A 293 -1.68 -15.96 6.80
C LEU A 293 -1.63 -14.57 7.46
N LYS A 294 -0.76 -13.72 6.93
CA LYS A 294 -0.56 -12.32 7.32
C LYS A 294 -0.36 -11.46 6.08
N ILE A 295 -0.75 -10.20 6.16
CA ILE A 295 -0.54 -9.21 5.12
C ILE A 295 0.94 -8.83 5.09
N LEU A 296 1.61 -9.15 3.99
CA LEU A 296 2.96 -8.68 3.70
C LEU A 296 2.89 -7.23 3.20
N THR A 297 2.04 -6.99 2.20
CA THR A 297 1.81 -5.67 1.59
C THR A 297 0.35 -5.50 1.22
N MET A 298 -0.07 -4.24 1.10
CA MET A 298 -1.42 -3.86 0.70
C MET A 298 -1.35 -2.65 -0.22
N THR A 299 -2.15 -2.66 -1.27
CA THR A 299 -2.42 -1.48 -2.10
C THR A 299 -3.92 -1.25 -2.19
N ALA A 300 -4.31 0.03 -2.26
CA ALA A 300 -5.67 0.45 -2.55
C ALA A 300 -5.75 0.79 -4.05
N VAL A 301 -6.71 0.22 -4.76
CA VAL A 301 -6.91 0.42 -6.19
C VAL A 301 -8.36 0.81 -6.47
N LEU A 302 -8.58 1.55 -7.55
CA LEU A 302 -9.90 1.79 -8.10
C LEU A 302 -10.27 0.61 -9.00
N ASP A 303 -11.50 0.11 -8.89
CA ASP A 303 -12.01 -0.96 -9.76
C ASP A 303 -11.95 -0.49 -11.23
N GLY A 304 -11.09 -1.14 -12.04
CA GLY A 304 -10.86 -0.79 -13.45
C GLY A 304 -9.39 -0.62 -13.85
N ASP A 305 -8.49 -0.46 -12.88
CA ASP A 305 -7.03 -0.40 -13.06
C ASP A 305 -6.35 -1.78 -12.96
#